data_AF-A0A8X7ZPH1-F1
#
_entry.id   AF-A0A8X7ZPH1-F1
#
_cell.length_a   1.000
_cell.length_b   1.000
_cell.length_c   1.000
_cell.angle_alpha   90.00
_cell.angle_beta   90.00
_cell.angle_gamma   90.00
#
_symmetry.space_group_name_H-M   'P 1'
#
loop_
_entity.id
_entity.type
_entity.pdbx_description
1 polymer ?
#
loop_
_entity_poly.entity_id
_entity_poly.type
_entity_poly.pdbx_seq_one_letter_code
_entity_poly.pdbx_strand_id
1 'polypeptide(L)'
;MNSVVVEEYDLARLNDYEDYRREKKRKAMEAERLREIERRRQEKEKEREREKDRDKDVNISGEEAWIRRAAMSGGVLRSSSPPRNGDGFSIGTSGTVGLGVGAGGQMTAAQRMMAKMGWKKGQGLGKQEQGITTPLMAKKTNRRVGVIVNASEKKVKSVNFNGTPPTRVLLLR
;
A
#
# COMPACT_ATOMS: atom_id res chain seq x y z
N MET A 1 36.45 -43.00 14.68
CA MET A 1 35.07 -42.64 15.04
C MET A 1 35.01 -42.45 16.55
N ASN A 2 35.55 -41.35 17.07
CA ASN A 2 35.50 -41.09 18.52
C ASN A 2 34.84 -39.71 18.68
N SER A 3 33.55 -39.73 19.02
CA SER A 3 32.79 -38.54 19.37
C SER A 3 33.34 -37.97 20.68
N VAL A 4 34.09 -36.87 20.60
CA VAL A 4 34.53 -36.13 21.78
C VAL A 4 33.30 -35.38 22.30
N VAL A 5 32.60 -35.99 23.27
CA VAL A 5 31.58 -35.31 24.06
C VAL A 5 32.33 -34.43 25.06
N VAL A 6 32.52 -33.15 24.73
CA VAL A 6 33.17 -32.13 25.58
C VAL A 6 32.20 -31.64 26.67
N GLU A 7 31.47 -32.55 27.31
CA GLU A 7 30.60 -32.26 28.47
C GLU A 7 30.85 -33.30 29.57
N GLU A 8 32.13 -33.58 29.83
CA GLU A 8 32.55 -34.44 30.93
C GLU A 8 32.75 -33.58 32.20
N TYR A 9 31.96 -33.84 33.24
CA TYR A 9 32.01 -33.14 34.51
C TYR A 9 33.26 -33.55 35.28
N ASP A 10 34.15 -32.59 35.57
CA ASP A 10 35.41 -32.84 36.25
C ASP A 10 35.19 -32.88 37.77
N LEU A 11 35.04 -34.09 38.32
CA LEU A 11 34.71 -34.35 39.74
C LEU A 11 35.74 -33.78 40.74
N ALA A 12 36.91 -33.33 40.28
CA ALA A 12 37.93 -32.66 41.09
C ALA A 12 37.63 -31.17 41.36
N ARG A 13 36.69 -30.56 40.63
CA ARG A 13 36.23 -29.18 40.85
C ARG A 13 35.00 -29.15 41.76
N LEU A 14 35.23 -28.99 43.06
CA LEU A 14 34.16 -28.86 44.05
C LEU A 14 33.34 -27.56 43.79
N ASN A 15 32.07 -27.74 43.39
CA ASN A 15 31.00 -26.74 43.17
C ASN A 15 30.92 -25.99 41.81
N ASP A 16 30.94 -26.73 40.69
CA ASP A 16 30.80 -26.18 39.31
C ASP A 16 29.36 -25.88 38.83
N TYR A 17 28.32 -26.06 39.67
CA TYR A 17 26.92 -25.91 39.22
C TYR A 17 26.51 -24.43 39.00
N GLU A 18 27.07 -23.51 39.79
CA GLU A 18 26.82 -22.07 39.67
C GLU A 18 27.40 -21.50 38.37
N ASP A 19 28.57 -21.98 37.95
CA ASP A 19 29.20 -21.52 36.71
C ASP A 19 28.49 -22.06 35.47
N TYR A 20 28.01 -23.32 35.49
CA TYR A 20 27.15 -23.82 34.41
C TYR A 20 25.85 -23.01 34.26
N ARG A 21 25.21 -22.65 35.38
CA ARG A 21 24.00 -21.80 35.39
C ARG A 21 24.27 -20.39 34.88
N ARG A 22 25.43 -19.82 35.22
CA ARG A 22 25.87 -18.49 34.78
C ARG A 22 26.23 -18.47 33.30
N GLU A 23 26.95 -19.48 32.83
CA GLU A 23 27.34 -19.68 31.43
C GLU A 23 26.09 -19.85 30.54
N LYS A 24 25.14 -20.67 30.97
CA LYS A 24 23.86 -20.87 30.26
C LYS A 24 23.05 -19.58 30.16
N LYS A 25 23.04 -18.76 31.21
CA LYS A 25 22.36 -17.45 31.22
C LYS A 25 23.10 -16.42 30.34
N ARG A 26 24.43 -16.41 30.36
CA ARG A 26 25.27 -15.56 29.51
C ARG A 26 25.06 -15.87 28.03
N LYS A 27 25.10 -17.16 27.68
CA LYS A 27 24.88 -17.64 26.31
C LYS A 27 23.46 -17.34 25.80
N ALA A 28 22.45 -17.42 26.68
CA ALA A 28 21.08 -17.03 26.34
C ALA A 28 20.96 -15.52 26.07
N MET A 29 21.56 -14.68 26.91
CA MET A 29 21.57 -13.22 26.73
C MET A 29 22.35 -12.81 25.48
N GLU A 30 23.48 -13.46 25.20
CA GLU A 30 24.28 -13.18 24.00
C GLU A 30 23.54 -13.60 22.72
N ALA A 31 22.85 -14.75 22.75
CA ALA A 31 22.00 -15.19 21.65
C ALA A 31 20.83 -14.23 21.41
N GLU A 32 20.22 -13.69 22.47
CA GLU A 32 19.19 -12.66 22.36
C GLU A 32 19.75 -11.36 21.76
N ARG A 33 20.90 -10.89 22.25
CA ARG A 33 21.57 -9.69 21.73
C ARG A 33 21.97 -9.85 20.27
N LEU A 34 22.43 -11.04 19.87
CA LEU A 34 22.80 -11.34 18.49
C LEU A 34 21.56 -11.35 17.58
N ARG A 35 20.44 -11.95 18.04
CA ARG A 35 19.15 -11.89 17.34
C ARG A 35 18.64 -10.46 17.18
N GLU A 36 18.80 -9.62 18.19
CA GLU A 36 18.41 -8.21 18.13
C GLU A 36 19.29 -7.41 17.15
N ILE A 37 20.60 -7.68 17.12
CA ILE A 37 21.53 -7.09 16.14
C ILE A 37 21.19 -7.54 14.72
N GLU A 38 20.91 -8.83 14.52
CA GLU A 38 20.48 -9.41 13.23
C GLU A 38 19.17 -8.77 12.75
N ARG A 39 18.17 -8.65 13.64
CA ARG A 39 16.88 -8.00 13.37
C ARG A 39 17.09 -6.55 12.94
N ARG A 40 17.91 -5.80 13.67
CA ARG A 40 18.21 -4.40 13.36
C ARG A 40 19.02 -4.25 12.07
N ARG A 41 19.87 -5.22 11.74
CA ARG A 41 20.61 -5.26 10.47
C ARG A 41 19.68 -5.54 9.29
N GLN A 42 18.79 -6.54 9.41
CA GLN A 42 17.77 -6.83 8.40
C GLN A 42 16.80 -5.66 8.20
N GLU A 43 16.42 -4.96 9.27
CA GLU A 43 15.54 -3.79 9.18
C GLU A 43 16.23 -2.65 8.42
N LYS A 44 17.50 -2.35 8.73
CA LYS A 44 18.32 -1.39 7.97
C LYS A 44 18.56 -1.80 6.53
N GLU A 45 18.69 -3.09 6.25
CA GLU A 45 18.87 -3.60 4.90
C GLU A 45 17.59 -3.46 4.07
N LYS A 46 16.43 -3.82 4.63
CA LYS A 46 15.11 -3.59 4.03
C LYS A 46 14.82 -2.11 3.81
N GLU A 47 15.27 -1.25 4.73
CA GLU A 47 15.16 0.20 4.57
C GLU A 47 16.01 0.70 3.40
N ARG A 48 17.27 0.27 3.30
CA ARG A 48 18.17 0.59 2.18
C ARG A 48 17.66 0.03 0.84
N GLU A 49 17.01 -1.12 0.85
CA GLU A 49 16.40 -1.71 -0.34
C GLU A 49 15.21 -0.87 -0.82
N ARG A 50 14.32 -0.46 0.10
CA ARG A 50 13.22 0.46 -0.20
C ARG A 50 13.72 1.82 -0.69
N GLU A 51 14.83 2.31 -0.14
CA GLU A 51 15.47 3.55 -0.59
C GLU A 51 16.04 3.39 -2.01
N LYS A 52 16.78 2.31 -2.28
CA LYS A 52 17.25 1.98 -3.63
C LYS A 52 16.12 1.84 -4.65
N ASP A 53 14.99 1.27 -4.27
CA ASP A 53 13.86 1.13 -5.19
C ASP A 53 13.20 2.48 -5.49
N ARG A 54 13.12 3.38 -4.50
CA ARG A 54 12.71 4.78 -4.75
C ARG A 54 13.70 5.50 -5.66
N ASP A 55 15.00 5.34 -5.43
CA ASP A 55 16.04 6.00 -6.23
C ASP A 55 16.09 5.46 -7.67
N LYS A 56 15.83 4.16 -7.85
CA LYS A 56 15.65 3.55 -9.17
C LYS A 56 14.42 4.11 -9.88
N ASP A 57 13.31 4.33 -9.18
CA ASP A 57 12.10 4.91 -9.78
C ASP A 57 12.28 6.37 -10.22
N VAL A 58 13.18 7.12 -9.56
CA VAL A 58 13.50 8.51 -9.90
C VAL A 58 14.46 8.61 -11.09
N ASN A 59 15.29 7.61 -11.35
CA ASN A 59 16.31 7.61 -12.41
C ASN A 59 15.99 6.69 -13.60
N ILE A 60 14.70 6.46 -13.89
CA ILE A 60 14.27 5.64 -15.03
C ILE A 60 14.62 6.31 -16.36
N SER A 61 15.36 5.59 -17.22
CA SER A 61 15.58 5.94 -18.63
C SER A 61 14.25 5.93 -19.39
N GLY A 62 14.09 6.83 -20.37
CA GLY A 62 12.85 6.97 -21.15
C GLY A 62 12.39 5.69 -21.86
N GLU A 63 13.33 4.84 -22.25
CA GLU A 63 13.10 3.51 -22.83
C GLU A 63 12.49 2.54 -21.81
N GLU A 64 13.04 2.51 -20.60
CA GLU A 64 12.61 1.59 -19.53
C GLU A 64 11.26 2.02 -18.92
N ALA A 65 11.02 3.34 -18.83
CA ALA A 65 9.71 3.91 -18.48
C ALA A 65 8.62 3.50 -19.49
N TRP A 66 8.97 3.46 -20.78
CA TRP A 66 8.02 3.11 -21.84
C TRP A 66 7.67 1.62 -21.80
N ILE A 67 8.65 0.73 -21.61
CA ILE A 67 8.42 -0.71 -21.44
C ILE A 67 7.60 -0.98 -20.18
N ARG A 68 7.90 -0.31 -19.05
CA ARG A 68 7.08 -0.43 -17.83
C ARG A 68 5.65 0.07 -18.03
N ARG A 69 5.46 1.16 -18.78
CA ARG A 69 4.12 1.65 -19.18
C ARG A 69 3.40 0.65 -20.07
N ALA A 70 4.09 0.03 -21.03
CA ALA A 70 3.53 -0.97 -21.93
C ALA A 70 3.18 -2.28 -21.20
N ALA A 71 4.03 -2.73 -20.26
CA ALA A 71 3.76 -3.88 -19.40
C ALA A 71 2.60 -3.64 -18.42
N MET A 72 2.41 -2.39 -17.99
CA MET A 72 1.25 -1.97 -17.20
C MET A 72 -0.01 -1.73 -18.05
N SER A 73 0.14 -1.55 -19.37
CA SER A 73 -0.96 -1.41 -20.32
C SER A 73 -1.09 -2.66 -21.17
N GLY A 74 -1.78 -3.67 -20.66
CA GLY A 74 -2.20 -4.79 -21.50
C GLY A 74 -3.06 -4.29 -22.68
N GLY A 75 -2.44 -4.20 -23.86
CA GLY A 75 -3.08 -4.04 -25.17
C GLY A 75 -3.52 -2.63 -25.56
N VAL A 76 -2.78 -2.01 -26.50
CA VAL A 76 -3.22 -1.63 -27.86
C VAL A 76 -2.41 -0.42 -28.35
N LEU A 77 -1.72 -0.67 -29.47
CA LEU A 77 -1.00 0.24 -30.33
C LEU A 77 -1.82 1.51 -30.65
N ARG A 78 -1.26 2.71 -30.40
CA ARG A 78 -1.50 3.90 -31.25
C ARG A 78 -0.20 4.69 -31.42
N SER A 79 0.27 4.69 -32.66
CA SER A 79 1.49 5.28 -33.19
C SER A 79 1.42 6.81 -33.35
N SER A 80 2.59 7.45 -33.20
CA SER A 80 3.10 8.63 -33.94
C SER A 80 2.28 9.93 -33.94
N SER A 81 2.67 10.89 -33.08
CA SER A 81 3.33 12.17 -33.45
C SER A 81 3.08 13.33 -32.43
N PRO A 82 4.10 14.16 -32.10
CA PRO A 82 3.99 15.39 -31.30
C PRO A 82 3.55 16.57 -32.20
N PRO A 83 2.92 17.69 -31.73
CA PRO A 83 3.46 18.56 -30.66
C PRO A 83 2.39 19.28 -29.80
N ARG A 84 2.81 20.03 -28.77
CA ARG A 84 2.57 21.49 -28.65
C ARG A 84 3.03 21.98 -27.27
N ASN A 85 4.09 22.79 -27.31
CA ASN A 85 4.64 23.54 -26.20
C ASN A 85 3.63 24.52 -25.60
N GLY A 86 3.74 24.76 -24.29
CA GLY A 86 3.05 25.85 -23.61
C GLY A 86 2.83 25.55 -22.12
N ASP A 87 3.86 25.84 -21.33
CA ASP A 87 3.82 26.42 -19.99
C ASP A 87 2.84 25.91 -18.92
N GLY A 88 3.41 25.60 -17.76
CA GLY A 88 2.75 25.93 -16.50
C GLY A 88 2.31 24.75 -15.65
N PHE A 89 3.06 24.54 -14.56
CA PHE A 89 2.60 23.93 -13.32
C PHE A 89 1.14 24.32 -13.02
N SER A 90 0.21 23.38 -13.20
CA SER A 90 -1.20 23.58 -12.87
C SER A 90 -1.59 22.59 -11.78
N ILE A 91 -1.39 23.02 -10.53
CA ILE A 91 -2.03 22.46 -9.35
C ILE A 91 -3.55 22.67 -9.53
N GLY A 92 -4.17 21.70 -10.20
CA GLY A 92 -5.62 21.60 -10.34
C GLY A 92 -6.21 21.02 -9.06
N THR A 93 -6.54 21.92 -8.14
CA THR A 93 -7.60 21.84 -7.13
C THR A 93 -8.22 20.46 -6.88
N SER A 94 -8.06 19.98 -5.65
CA SER A 94 -8.69 18.83 -4.99
C SER A 94 -10.13 18.51 -5.44
N GLY A 95 -10.25 17.76 -6.52
CA GLY A 95 -11.39 16.89 -6.80
C GLY A 95 -10.86 15.47 -6.77
N THR A 96 -11.28 14.67 -5.79
CA THR A 96 -10.84 13.29 -5.56
C THR A 96 -11.37 12.31 -6.63
N VAL A 97 -11.32 12.71 -7.90
CA VAL A 97 -11.66 11.91 -9.07
C VAL A 97 -10.36 11.31 -9.60
N GLY A 98 -9.75 10.45 -8.80
CA GLY A 98 -8.39 10.00 -9.04
C GLY A 98 -8.07 8.63 -8.46
N LEU A 99 -9.02 7.71 -8.43
CA LEU A 99 -8.75 6.28 -8.31
C LEU A 99 -9.87 5.51 -9.02
N GLY A 100 -9.48 4.78 -10.07
CA GLY A 100 -10.36 4.22 -11.07
C GLY A 100 -11.59 3.50 -10.51
N VAL A 101 -12.76 4.04 -10.84
CA VAL A 101 -13.95 3.24 -11.07
C VAL A 101 -13.65 2.44 -12.34
N GLY A 102 -12.99 1.29 -12.17
CA GLY A 102 -12.79 0.35 -13.24
C GLY A 102 -14.17 -0.12 -13.72
N ALA A 103 -14.54 0.32 -14.92
CA ALA A 103 -15.76 -0.04 -15.64
C ALA A 103 -15.72 -1.50 -16.14
N GLY A 104 -15.32 -2.45 -15.29
CA GLY A 104 -15.28 -3.85 -15.66
C GLY A 104 -14.99 -4.71 -14.44
N GLY A 105 -16.05 -5.13 -13.72
CA GLY A 105 -16.18 -6.32 -12.87
C GLY A 105 -15.10 -6.71 -11.84
N GLN A 106 -13.95 -6.07 -11.85
CA GLN A 106 -12.76 -6.39 -11.11
C GLN A 106 -12.80 -5.60 -9.79
N MET A 107 -12.51 -6.27 -8.69
CA MET A 107 -12.50 -5.65 -7.36
C MET A 107 -11.47 -4.52 -7.32
N THR A 108 -11.84 -3.36 -6.72
CA THR A 108 -10.89 -2.27 -6.51
C THR A 108 -9.69 -2.73 -5.68
N ALA A 109 -8.54 -2.06 -5.78
CA ALA A 109 -7.35 -2.44 -5.01
C ALA A 109 -7.64 -2.50 -3.50
N ALA A 110 -8.38 -1.53 -2.98
CA ALA A 110 -8.85 -1.52 -1.60
C ALA A 110 -9.78 -2.70 -1.29
N GLN A 111 -10.74 -3.00 -2.17
CA GLN A 111 -11.65 -4.13 -2.00
C GLN A 111 -10.90 -5.47 -1.95
N ARG A 112 -9.86 -5.64 -2.77
CA ARG A 112 -8.98 -6.84 -2.74
C ARG A 112 -8.24 -6.96 -1.41
N MET A 113 -7.70 -5.85 -0.89
CA MET A 113 -7.03 -5.85 0.41
C MET A 113 -8.00 -6.16 1.55
N MET A 114 -9.21 -5.60 1.54
CA MET A 114 -10.25 -5.89 2.54
C MET A 114 -10.68 -7.36 2.50
N ALA A 115 -10.94 -7.90 1.30
CA ALA A 115 -11.29 -9.30 1.13
C ALA A 115 -10.19 -10.26 1.60
N LYS A 116 -8.92 -9.90 1.36
CA LYS A 116 -7.77 -10.65 1.88
C LYS A 116 -7.76 -10.72 3.42
N MET A 117 -8.29 -9.70 4.08
CA MET A 117 -8.44 -9.65 5.55
C MET A 117 -9.78 -10.23 6.04
N GLY A 118 -10.53 -10.93 5.18
CA GLY A 118 -11.76 -11.63 5.53
C GLY A 118 -13.05 -10.81 5.40
N TRP A 119 -12.98 -9.56 4.94
CA TRP A 119 -14.18 -8.76 4.69
C TRP A 119 -14.90 -9.20 3.41
N LYS A 120 -16.23 -9.34 3.45
CA LYS A 120 -17.04 -9.67 2.27
C LYS A 120 -17.86 -8.47 1.80
N LYS A 121 -18.11 -8.39 0.49
CA LYS A 121 -18.96 -7.33 -0.08
C LYS A 121 -20.35 -7.37 0.56
N GLY A 122 -20.75 -6.25 1.16
CA GLY A 122 -22.04 -6.13 1.86
C GLY A 122 -22.01 -6.49 3.34
N GLN A 123 -20.89 -6.99 3.86
CA GLN A 123 -20.71 -7.31 5.28
C GLN A 123 -20.28 -6.06 6.06
N GLY A 124 -20.86 -5.86 7.23
CA GLY A 124 -20.42 -4.83 8.17
C GLY A 124 -19.03 -5.16 8.73
N LEU A 125 -18.28 -4.14 9.14
CA LEU A 125 -16.98 -4.35 9.79
C LEU A 125 -17.15 -4.72 11.27
N GLY A 126 -16.18 -5.45 11.82
CA GLY A 126 -16.17 -5.86 13.24
C GLY A 126 -16.51 -7.34 13.45
N LYS A 127 -16.30 -7.83 14.69
CA LYS A 127 -16.44 -9.25 15.05
C LYS A 127 -17.85 -9.80 14.79
N GLN A 128 -18.87 -8.98 14.99
CA GLN A 128 -20.28 -9.32 14.78
C GLN A 128 -20.87 -8.56 13.60
N GLU A 129 -20.03 -8.03 12.70
CA GLU A 129 -20.48 -7.25 11.54
C GLU A 129 -21.30 -6.01 11.91
N GLN A 130 -21.12 -5.49 13.13
CA GLN A 130 -21.90 -4.39 13.68
C GLN A 130 -21.59 -3.02 13.06
N GLY A 131 -20.53 -2.94 12.26
CA GLY A 131 -20.09 -1.72 11.59
C GLY A 131 -21.02 -1.32 10.44
N ILE A 132 -21.15 -0.01 10.25
CA ILE A 132 -21.99 0.57 9.19
C ILE A 132 -21.46 0.15 7.81
N THR A 133 -22.34 -0.44 7.00
CA THR A 133 -22.01 -0.88 5.62
C THR A 133 -22.06 0.26 4.61
N THR A 134 -22.85 1.30 4.91
CA THR A 134 -23.01 2.49 4.07
C THR A 134 -22.16 3.66 4.59
N PRO A 135 -21.50 4.41 3.70
CA PRO A 135 -20.69 5.55 4.12
C PRO A 135 -21.56 6.70 4.64
N LEU A 136 -21.00 7.51 5.54
CA LEU A 136 -21.60 8.79 5.93
C LEU A 136 -21.27 9.86 4.88
N MET A 137 -22.22 10.75 4.63
CA MET A 137 -22.09 11.86 3.70
C MET A 137 -22.27 13.19 4.42
N ALA A 138 -21.36 14.13 4.20
CA ALA A 138 -21.52 15.50 4.68
C ALA A 138 -22.52 16.25 3.78
N LYS A 139 -23.65 16.69 4.36
CA LYS A 139 -24.59 17.61 3.72
C LYS A 139 -24.15 19.04 4.06
N LYS A 140 -23.72 19.79 3.05
CA LYS A 140 -23.38 21.20 3.21
C LYS A 140 -24.66 21.99 3.52
N THR A 141 -24.69 22.64 4.68
CA THR A 141 -25.85 23.44 5.12
C THR A 141 -25.59 24.94 4.91
N ASN A 142 -24.35 25.39 5.10
CA ASN A 142 -23.96 26.79 4.88
C ASN A 142 -22.57 26.87 4.21
N ARG A 143 -22.06 28.08 3.95
CA ARG A 143 -20.75 28.31 3.30
C ARG A 143 -19.59 27.70 4.07
N ARG A 144 -19.66 27.67 5.41
CA ARG A 144 -18.60 27.19 6.32
C ARG A 144 -19.02 26.03 7.23
N VAL A 145 -20.25 25.52 7.12
CA VAL A 145 -20.80 24.52 8.04
C VAL A 145 -21.53 23.41 7.26
N GLY A 146 -21.46 22.18 7.75
CA GLY A 146 -22.20 21.03 7.23
C GLY A 146 -22.63 20.09 8.35
N VAL A 147 -23.62 19.25 8.04
CA VAL A 147 -24.13 18.20 8.93
C VAL A 147 -23.80 16.85 8.31
N ILE A 148 -23.30 15.91 9.10
CA ILE A 148 -23.01 14.54 8.65
C ILE A 148 -24.32 13.75 8.69
N VAL A 149 -24.68 13.15 7.56
CA VAL A 149 -25.92 12.38 7.37
C VAL A 149 -25.55 11.02 6.80
N ASN A 150 -26.27 9.96 7.15
CA ASN A 150 -26.08 8.66 6.49
C ASN A 150 -26.37 8.78 4.99
N ALA A 151 -25.55 8.13 4.15
CA ALA A 151 -25.87 8.00 2.75
C ALA A 151 -27.16 7.18 2.61
N SER A 152 -28.14 7.69 1.85
CA SER A 152 -29.21 6.84 1.34
C SER A 152 -28.61 5.80 0.39
N GLU A 153 -29.13 4.58 0.39
CA GLU A 153 -28.72 3.52 -0.53
C GLU A 153 -28.78 4.05 -1.97
N LYS A 154 -27.63 4.30 -2.57
CA LYS A 154 -27.56 4.88 -3.91
C LYS A 154 -28.01 3.83 -4.92
N LYS A 155 -29.29 3.85 -5.30
CA LYS A 155 -29.66 3.56 -6.69
C LYS A 155 -28.86 4.54 -7.55
N VAL A 156 -27.99 4.02 -8.40
CA VAL A 156 -27.20 4.80 -9.37
C VAL A 156 -28.15 5.66 -10.20
N LYS A 157 -28.36 6.91 -9.78
CA LYS A 157 -29.03 7.92 -10.59
C LYS A 157 -28.00 8.39 -11.61
N SER A 158 -28.09 7.83 -12.81
CA SER A 158 -27.43 8.34 -14.00
C SER A 158 -27.77 9.82 -14.15
N VAL A 159 -26.76 10.66 -14.31
CA VAL A 159 -26.96 12.07 -14.65
C VAL A 159 -27.35 12.11 -16.13
N ASN A 160 -28.61 12.40 -16.45
CA ASN A 160 -29.06 12.64 -17.82
C ASN A 160 -28.55 14.01 -18.29
N PHE A 161 -27.65 14.02 -19.26
CA PHE A 161 -27.18 15.24 -19.94
C PHE A 161 -28.17 15.78 -20.99
N ASN A 162 -29.46 15.43 -20.89
CA ASN A 162 -30.45 15.65 -21.97
C ASN A 162 -31.05 17.07 -22.01
N GLY A 163 -30.40 18.07 -21.41
CA GLY A 163 -30.98 19.41 -21.26
C GLY A 163 -30.19 20.57 -21.87
N THR A 164 -28.90 20.40 -22.16
CA THR A 164 -28.07 21.48 -22.68
C THR A 164 -27.30 20.99 -23.91
N PRO A 165 -27.66 21.43 -25.13
CA PRO A 165 -26.88 21.10 -26.30
C PRO A 165 -25.47 21.71 -26.15
N PRO A 166 -24.40 20.95 -26.41
CA PRO A 166 -23.04 21.48 -26.33
C PRO A 166 -22.87 22.58 -27.39
N THR A 167 -22.52 23.78 -26.94
CA THR A 167 -22.29 24.93 -27.81
C THR A 167 -21.14 24.64 -28.76
N ARG A 168 -21.44 24.51 -30.06
CA ARG A 168 -20.45 24.22 -31.10
C ARG A 168 -19.67 25.50 -31.43
N VAL A 169 -18.44 25.61 -30.92
CA VAL A 169 -17.53 26.70 -31.30
C VAL A 169 -16.96 26.41 -32.68
N LEU A 170 -17.24 27.27 -33.66
CA LEU A 170 -16.67 27.17 -35.01
C LEU A 170 -15.37 27.98 -35.05
N LEU A 171 -14.25 27.32 -35.34
CA LEU A 171 -13.00 27.99 -35.71
C LEU A 171 -13.12 28.48 -37.16
N LEU A 172 -13.14 29.79 -37.35
CA LEU A 172 -13.01 30.42 -38.66
C LEU A 172 -11.55 30.35 -39.08
N ARG A 173 -11.29 29.89 -40.31
CA ARG A 173 -9.96 29.72 -40.89
C ARG A 173 -9.48 30.99 -41.58
#